data_AF-A0A846BR87-F1
#
_entry.id   AF-A0A846BR87-F1
#
_cell.length_a   1.000
_cell.length_b   1.000
_cell.length_c   1.000
_cell.angle_alpha   90.00
_cell.angle_beta   90.00
_cell.angle_gamma   90.00
#
_symmetry.space_group_name_H-M   'P 1'
#
loop_
_entity.id
_entity.type
_entity.pdbx_description
1 polymer ?
#
loop_
_entity_poly.entity_id
_entity_poly.type
_entity_poly.pdbx_seq_one_letter_code
_entity_poly.pdbx_strand_id
1 'polypeptide(L)' 'MDQMTQQPNFQTMTVQELKSYVLSHREDDEAFYAYLDRVRERENRVVYPPLKSLEDLEKYPEIIEQMRQESGNKFKQNIE' A
#
# COMPACT_ATOMS: atom_id res chain seq x y z
N MET A 1 3.02 35.02 -15.20
CA MET A 1 4.07 34.00 -15.40
C MET A 1 3.34 32.68 -15.44
N ASP A 2 3.10 32.13 -16.63
CA ASP A 2 2.50 30.81 -16.77
C ASP A 2 3.46 29.79 -16.16
N GLN A 3 3.09 29.24 -15.01
CA GLN A 3 3.67 27.99 -14.57
C GLN A 3 3.12 26.92 -15.52
N MET A 4 3.86 26.67 -16.60
CA MET A 4 3.72 25.44 -17.37
C MET A 4 4.01 24.28 -16.42
N THR A 5 2.98 23.81 -15.71
CA THR A 5 3.06 22.61 -14.87
C THR A 5 3.24 21.44 -15.81
N GLN A 6 4.48 21.05 -16.09
CA GLN A 6 4.75 19.74 -16.66
C GLN A 6 4.15 18.71 -15.70
N GLN A 7 3.14 17.98 -16.16
CA GLN A 7 2.61 16.87 -15.39
C GLN A 7 3.74 15.85 -15.14
N PRO A 8 3.91 15.37 -13.90
CA PRO A 8 4.89 14.34 -13.60
C PRO A 8 4.60 13.05 -14.38
N ASN A 9 5.65 12.35 -14.81
CA ASN A 9 5.50 11.03 -15.40
C ASN A 9 5.37 9.97 -14.28
N PHE A 10 4.14 9.68 -13.89
CA PHE A 10 3.82 8.76 -12.79
C PHE A 10 4.32 7.33 -13.03
N GLN A 11 4.47 6.89 -14.29
CA GLN A 11 4.91 5.54 -14.61
C GLN A 11 6.36 5.30 -14.19
N THR A 12 7.17 6.36 -14.15
CA THR A 12 8.58 6.28 -13.73
C THR A 12 8.76 6.28 -12.21
N MET A 13 7.76 6.73 -11.45
CA MET A 13 7.85 6.92 -10.01
C MET A 13 7.72 5.60 -9.25
N THR A 14 8.51 5.44 -8.19
CA THR A 14 8.34 4.36 -7.22
C THR A 14 7.03 4.51 -6.45
N VAL A 15 6.54 3.43 -5.84
CA VAL A 15 5.33 3.45 -4.99
C VAL A 15 5.44 4.48 -3.85
N GLN A 16 6.64 4.72 -3.32
CA GLN A 16 6.83 5.67 -2.22
C GLN A 16 6.76 7.12 -2.69
N GLU A 17 7.28 7.40 -3.89
CA GLU A 17 7.17 8.70 -4.53
C GLU A 17 5.72 8.98 -4.92
N LEU A 18 5.03 8.02 -5.55
CA LEU A 18 3.60 8.12 -5.88
C LEU A 18 2.76 8.35 -4.62
N LYS A 19 3.02 7.62 -3.54
CA LYS A 19 2.33 7.81 -2.26
C LYS A 19 2.53 9.24 -1.73
N SER A 20 3.76 9.73 -1.74
CA SER A 20 4.08 11.08 -1.24
C SER A 20 3.37 12.14 -2.07
N TYR A 21 3.37 11.97 -3.40
CA TYR A 21 2.72 12.88 -4.33
C TYR A 21 1.19 12.91 -4.16
N VAL A 22 0.53 11.75 -4.09
CA VAL A 22 -0.93 11.67 -3.87
C VAL A 22 -1.34 12.29 -2.54
N LEU A 23 -0.49 12.19 -1.50
CA LEU A 23 -0.78 12.81 -0.21
C LEU A 23 -0.70 14.34 -0.25
N SER A 24 0.14 14.91 -1.12
CA SER A 24 0.25 16.36 -1.34
C SER A 24 -0.70 16.90 -2.40
N HIS A 25 -1.22 16.06 -3.30
CA HIS A 25 -2.11 16.42 -4.40
C HIS A 25 -3.32 15.47 -4.40
N ARG A 26 -4.22 15.67 -3.43
CA ARG A 26 -5.31 14.71 -3.15
C ARG A 26 -6.40 14.72 -4.21
N GLU A 27 -6.47 15.81 -4.97
CA GLU A 27 -7.37 16.06 -6.09
C GLU A 27 -6.84 15.56 -7.45
N ASP A 28 -5.60 15.07 -7.50
CA ASP A 28 -5.00 14.51 -8.72
C ASP A 28 -5.37 13.02 -8.84
N ASP A 29 -6.51 12.76 -9.50
CA ASP A 29 -7.02 11.41 -9.74
C ASP A 29 -6.03 10.56 -10.55
N GLU A 30 -5.28 11.17 -11.48
CA GLU A 30 -4.30 10.46 -12.31
C GLU A 30 -3.15 9.91 -11.46
N ALA A 31 -2.62 10.74 -10.55
CA ALA A 31 -1.63 10.29 -9.58
C ALA A 31 -2.16 9.19 -8.66
N PHE A 32 -3.44 9.30 -8.24
CA PHE A 32 -4.09 8.29 -7.41
C PHE A 32 -4.20 6.94 -8.13
N TYR A 33 -4.65 6.93 -9.39
CA TYR A 33 -4.71 5.70 -10.17
C TYR A 33 -3.33 5.09 -10.42
N ALA A 34 -2.32 5.90 -10.76
CA ALA A 34 -0.96 5.41 -10.94
C ALA A 34 -0.38 4.80 -9.65
N TYR A 35 -0.65 5.40 -8.50
CA TYR A 35 -0.31 4.82 -7.19
C TYR A 35 -0.98 3.46 -6.97
N LEU A 36 -2.29 3.36 -7.22
CA LEU A 36 -3.04 2.12 -7.06
C LEU A 36 -2.56 1.01 -7.99
N ASP A 37 -2.24 1.33 -9.24
CA ASP A 37 -1.73 0.36 -10.21
C ASP A 37 -0.33 -0.12 -9.84
N ARG A 38 0.55 0.76 -9.36
CA ARG A 38 1.87 0.32 -8.87
C ARG A 38 1.78 -0.49 -7.58
N VAL A 39 0.81 -0.21 -6.71
CA VAL A 39 0.50 -1.09 -5.58
C VAL A 39 -0.03 -2.43 -6.11
N ARG A 40 -0.97 -2.41 -7.09
CA ARG A 40 -1.41 -3.42 -8.09
C ARG A 40 -0.37 -4.45 -8.54
N GLU A 41 0.86 -4.00 -8.75
CA GLU A 41 1.92 -4.86 -9.29
C GLU A 41 2.78 -5.52 -8.21
N ARG A 42 2.67 -5.09 -6.94
CA ARG A 42 3.45 -5.70 -5.85
C ARG A 42 2.99 -7.14 -5.60
N GLU A 43 3.88 -8.08 -5.88
CA GLU A 43 3.73 -9.52 -5.64
C GLU A 43 3.62 -9.86 -4.14
N ASN A 44 4.34 -9.12 -3.28
CA ASN A 44 4.43 -9.40 -1.85
C ASN A 44 3.35 -8.72 -1.00
N ARG A 45 2.12 -8.58 -1.51
CA ARG A 45 1.04 -7.99 -0.71
C ARG A 45 0.49 -8.97 0.32
N VAL A 46 0.52 -8.55 1.58
CA VAL A 46 -0.23 -9.21 2.65
C VAL A 46 -1.66 -8.67 2.60
N VAL A 47 -2.57 -9.48 2.06
CA VAL A 47 -4.00 -9.20 2.13
C VAL A 47 -4.54 -9.84 3.38
N TYR A 48 -4.99 -9.01 4.33
CA TYR A 48 -5.67 -9.50 5.51
C TYR A 48 -7.16 -9.73 5.19
N PRO A 49 -7.67 -10.96 5.36
CA PRO A 49 -9.07 -11.23 5.07
C PRO A 49 -9.97 -10.45 6.05
N PRO A 50 -11.15 -10.00 5.60
CA PRO A 50 -12.14 -9.45 6.52
C PRO A 50 -12.61 -10.54 7.51
N LEU A 51 -13.03 -10.12 8.69
CA LEU A 51 -13.72 -11.01 9.63
C LEU A 51 -14.98 -11.57 8.97
N LYS A 52 -15.26 -12.86 9.17
CA LYS A 52 -16.40 -13.56 8.57
C LYS A 52 -17.61 -13.60 9.50
N SER A 53 -17.40 -13.35 10.80
CA SER A 53 -18.44 -13.38 11.83
C SER A 53 -18.10 -12.51 13.04
N LEU A 54 -19.10 -12.24 13.89
CA LEU A 54 -18.89 -11.59 15.19
C LEU A 54 -18.04 -12.45 16.15
N GLU A 55 -18.09 -13.77 16.00
CA GLU A 55 -17.29 -14.71 16.80
C GLU A 55 -15.79 -14.63 16.46
N ASP A 56 -15.46 -14.17 15.25
CA ASP A 56 -14.07 -13.87 14.89
C ASP A 56 -13.53 -12.62 15.62
N LEU A 57 -14.40 -11.77 16.18
CA LEU A 57 -14.01 -10.62 16.98
C LEU A 57 -13.41 -11.05 18.34
N GLU A 58 -13.87 -12.18 18.89
CA GLU A 58 -13.30 -12.73 20.12
C GLU A 58 -11.89 -13.29 19.89
N LYS A 59 -11.61 -13.73 18.66
CA LYS A 59 -10.32 -14.29 18.22
C LYS A 59 -9.35 -13.23 17.67
N TYR A 60 -9.75 -11.96 17.73
CA TYR A 60 -8.98 -10.85 17.18
C TYR A 60 -7.58 -10.70 17.81
N PRO A 61 -7.38 -10.91 19.13
CA PRO A 61 -6.04 -10.89 19.74
C PRO A 61 -5.08 -11.92 19.13
N GLU A 62 -5.53 -13.14 18.89
CA GLU A 62 -4.74 -14.22 18.30
C GLU A 62 -4.42 -13.92 16.84
N ILE A 63 -5.40 -13.40 16.10
CA ILE A 63 -5.22 -12.95 14.72
C ILE A 63 -4.15 -11.85 14.67
N ILE A 64 -4.19 -10.85 15.56
CA ILE A 64 -3.18 -9.77 15.62
C ILE A 64 -1.78 -10.34 15.88
N GLU A 65 -1.65 -11.30 16.80
CA GLU A 65 -0.33 -11.90 17.07
C GLU A 65 0.18 -12.77 15.92
N GLN A 66 -0.69 -13.53 15.27
CA GLN A 66 -0.33 -14.23 14.04
C GLN A 66 0.15 -13.25 12.96
N MET A 67 -0.56 -12.13 12.76
CA MET A 67 -0.14 -11.09 11.82
C MET A 67 1.22 -10.50 12.18
N ARG A 68 1.50 -10.25 13.47
CA ARG A 68 2.80 -9.73 13.94
C ARG A 68 3.93 -10.72 13.63
N GLN A 69 3.71 -12.01 13.87
CA GLN A 69 4.68 -13.07 13.61
C GLN A 69 4.93 -13.26 12.10
N GLU A 70 3.88 -13.30 11.29
CA GLU A 70 3.98 -13.41 9.83
C GLU A 70 4.69 -12.20 9.20
N SER A 71 4.41 -10.99 9.70
CA SER A 71 5.09 -9.77 9.26
C SER A 71 6.59 -9.80 9.60
N GLY A 72 6.93 -10.28 10.80
CA GLY A 72 8.32 -10.46 11.23
C GLY A 72 9.07 -11.53 10.44
N ASN A 73 8.40 -12.62 10.07
CA ASN A 73 9.00 -13.73 9.32
C ASN A 73 9.21 -13.37 7.83
N LYS A 74 8.26 -12.67 7.21
CA LYS A 74 8.40 -12.18 5.82
C LYS A 74 9.43 -11.05 5.69
N PHE A 75 9.74 -10.32 6.76
CA PHE A 75 10.85 -9.35 6.74
C PHE A 75 12.22 -10.03 6.75
N LYS A 76 12.37 -11.20 7.41
CA LYS A 76 13.63 -11.97 7.43
C LYS A 76 13.91 -12.70 6.13
N GLN A 77 12.88 -13.19 5.44
CA GLN A 77 13.04 -13.91 4.16
C GLN A 77 13.41 -13.02 2.97
N ASN A 78 13.34 -11.69 3.13
CA ASN A 78 13.70 -10.72 2.08
C ASN A 78 15.08 -10.06 2.33
N ILE A 79 15.90 -10.62 3.25
CA ILE A 79 17.24 -10.12 3.60
C ILE A 79 18.32 -11.23 3.47
N GLU A 80 17.99 -12.41 2.90
CA GLU A 80 18.97 -13.44 2.50
C GLU A 80 19.06 -13.56 0.97
#